data_AF-A0A4V5NEP7-F1
#
_entry.id   AF-A0A4V5NEP7-F1
#
_cell.length_a   1.000
_cell.length_b   1.000
_cell.length_c   1.000
_cell.angle_alpha   90.00
_cell.angle_beta   90.00
_cell.angle_gamma   90.00
#
_symmetry.space_group_name_H-M   'P 1'
#
loop_
_entity.id
_entity.type
_entity.pdbx_description
1 polymer ?
#
loop_
_entity_poly.entity_id
_entity_poly.type
_entity_poly.pdbx_seq_one_letter_code
_entity_poly.pdbx_strand_id
1 'polypeptide(L)'
;MSSSIKTSTIVAGVVGTVVTGFVAYAIYFDHKRRSDPNFRKALKRESKKQARAAKEEADAQGQKQKQQVREAVDQANEEGFPKDPEDTEAYFMQEVARGETLCQDGSDPVEAALCFYKALKVYPQPRELINIYDKTVPKPILDILAEMIAVDSSISVSMGSGSDSGSAVNVE
;
A
#
# COMPACT_ATOMS: atom_id res chain seq x y z
N MET A 1 22.95 -73.56 21.77
CA MET A 1 22.84 -72.12 22.06
C MET A 1 21.69 -71.57 21.22
N SER A 2 20.52 -71.31 21.81
CA SER A 2 19.40 -70.67 21.12
C SER A 2 19.33 -69.23 21.61
N SER A 3 19.54 -68.26 20.72
CA SER A 3 19.46 -66.84 21.05
C SER A 3 18.03 -66.38 20.78
N SER A 4 17.26 -66.13 21.83
CA SER A 4 15.88 -65.62 21.71
C SER A 4 15.90 -64.20 21.17
N ILE A 5 15.31 -64.00 19.99
CA ILE A 5 15.16 -62.68 19.37
C ILE A 5 14.25 -61.83 20.28
N LYS A 6 14.71 -60.64 20.67
CA LYS A 6 13.96 -59.73 21.55
C LYS A 6 12.82 -59.09 20.76
N THR A 7 11.60 -59.12 21.30
CA THR A 7 10.39 -58.51 20.69
C THR A 7 10.60 -57.04 20.31
N SER A 8 11.40 -56.29 21.10
CA SER A 8 11.79 -54.91 20.79
C SER A 8 12.54 -54.77 19.47
N THR A 9 13.40 -55.73 19.10
CA THR A 9 14.12 -55.74 17.82
C THR A 9 13.16 -55.98 16.66
N ILE A 10 12.15 -56.85 16.85
CA ILE A 10 11.12 -57.11 15.84
C ILE A 10 10.26 -55.86 15.62
N VAL A 11 9.79 -55.24 16.71
CA VAL A 11 8.96 -54.02 16.64
C VAL A 11 9.74 -52.86 16.02
N ALA A 12 10.99 -52.64 16.42
CA ALA A 12 11.84 -51.60 15.84
C ALA A 12 12.06 -51.81 14.33
N GLY A 13 12.28 -53.06 13.91
CA GLY A 13 12.40 -53.41 12.49
C GLY A 13 11.13 -53.11 11.71
N VAL A 14 9.96 -53.50 12.22
CA VAL A 14 8.67 -53.25 11.56
C VAL A 14 8.38 -51.75 11.46
N VAL A 15 8.52 -50.99 12.55
CA VAL A 15 8.28 -49.53 12.54
C VAL A 15 9.23 -48.82 11.57
N GLY A 16 10.51 -49.21 11.56
CA GLY A 16 11.49 -48.67 10.61
C GLY A 16 11.05 -48.86 9.17
N THR A 17 10.65 -50.08 8.79
CA THR A 17 10.20 -50.38 7.41
C THR A 17 8.95 -49.61 7.01
N VAL A 18 7.99 -49.44 7.92
CA VAL A 18 6.76 -48.69 7.66
C VAL A 18 7.07 -47.21 7.42
N VAL A 19 7.85 -46.58 8.31
CA VAL A 19 8.24 -45.17 8.16
C VAL A 19 9.01 -44.94 6.86
N THR A 20 9.97 -45.81 6.53
CA THR A 20 10.71 -45.71 5.26
C THR A 20 9.80 -45.88 4.05
N GLY A 21 8.84 -46.80 4.09
CA GLY A 21 7.84 -46.99 3.04
C GLY A 21 6.98 -45.74 2.82
N PHE A 22 6.51 -45.10 3.91
CA PHE A 22 5.75 -43.85 3.83
C PHE A 22 6.57 -42.70 3.24
N VAL A 23 7.83 -42.54 3.68
CA VAL A 23 8.72 -41.49 3.16
C VAL A 23 9.00 -41.70 1.68
N ALA A 24 9.31 -42.93 1.27
CA ALA A 24 9.54 -43.27 -0.14
C ALA A 24 8.29 -42.99 -1.00
N TYR A 25 7.10 -43.34 -0.50
CA TYR A 25 5.84 -43.06 -1.18
C TYR A 25 5.56 -41.55 -1.28
N ALA A 26 5.82 -40.79 -0.22
CA ALA A 26 5.65 -39.33 -0.23
C ALA A 26 6.55 -38.66 -1.29
N ILE A 27 7.82 -39.10 -1.38
CA ILE A 27 8.76 -38.62 -2.41
C ILE A 27 8.27 -38.97 -3.82
N TYR A 28 7.87 -40.24 -4.04
CA TYR A 28 7.34 -40.68 -5.33
C TYR A 28 6.08 -39.89 -5.72
N PHE A 29 5.16 -39.71 -4.79
CA PHE A 29 3.91 -39.01 -5.02
C PHE A 29 4.12 -37.52 -5.33
N ASP A 30 5.00 -36.83 -4.60
CA ASP A 30 5.34 -35.43 -4.91
C ASP A 30 6.00 -35.30 -6.29
N HIS A 31 6.91 -36.20 -6.65
CA HIS A 31 7.53 -36.23 -7.98
C HIS A 31 6.49 -36.46 -9.10
N LYS A 32 5.59 -37.42 -8.92
CA LYS A 32 4.51 -37.71 -9.87
C LYS A 32 3.58 -36.51 -10.04
N ARG A 33 3.15 -35.89 -8.94
CA ARG A 33 2.29 -34.70 -8.98
C ARG A 33 2.95 -33.51 -9.68
N ARG A 34 4.26 -33.29 -9.47
CA ARG A 34 5.00 -32.17 -10.08
C ARG A 34 5.30 -32.37 -11.57
N SER A 35 5.35 -33.61 -12.04
CA SER A 35 5.57 -33.94 -13.45
C SER A 35 4.29 -33.91 -14.30
N ASP A 36 3.11 -33.86 -13.68
CA ASP A 36 1.82 -33.76 -14.39
C ASP A 36 1.63 -32.38 -15.07
N PRO A 37 1.42 -32.34 -16.41
CA PRO A 37 1.19 -31.09 -17.15
C PRO A 37 -0.02 -30.30 -16.65
N ASN A 38 -1.07 -31.00 -16.20
CA ASN A 38 -2.29 -30.40 -15.68
C ASN A 38 -2.05 -29.66 -14.35
N PHE A 39 -1.20 -30.21 -13.47
CA PHE A 39 -0.83 -29.57 -12.21
C PHE A 39 -0.08 -28.25 -12.44
N ARG A 40 0.86 -28.25 -13.40
CA ARG A 40 1.60 -27.03 -13.79
C ARG A 40 0.69 -25.97 -14.41
N LYS A 41 -0.27 -26.38 -15.25
CA LYS A 41 -1.28 -25.48 -15.81
C LYS A 41 -2.20 -24.89 -14.72
N ALA A 42 -2.62 -25.71 -13.76
CA ALA A 42 -3.43 -25.26 -12.63
C ALA A 42 -2.66 -24.24 -11.77
N LEU A 43 -1.40 -24.51 -11.42
CA LEU A 43 -0.55 -23.57 -10.67
C LEU A 43 -0.41 -22.23 -11.39
N LYS A 44 -0.16 -22.23 -12.70
CA LYS A 44 -0.08 -20.99 -13.49
C LYS A 44 -1.40 -20.23 -13.53
N ARG A 45 -2.53 -20.95 -13.58
CA ARG A 45 -3.86 -20.33 -13.58
C ARG A 45 -4.14 -19.69 -12.22
N GLU A 46 -3.86 -20.38 -11.13
CA GLU A 46 -4.03 -19.86 -9.78
C GLU A 46 -3.09 -18.69 -9.51
N SER A 47 -1.81 -18.78 -9.89
CA SER A 47 -0.86 -17.67 -9.73
C SER A 47 -1.30 -16.43 -10.51
N LYS A 48 -1.80 -16.60 -11.75
CA LYS A 48 -2.34 -15.51 -12.56
C LYS A 48 -3.63 -14.94 -11.97
N LYS A 49 -4.48 -15.78 -11.37
CA LYS A 49 -5.70 -15.35 -10.70
C LYS A 49 -5.39 -14.54 -9.45
N GLN A 50 -4.44 -14.99 -8.63
CA GLN A 50 -3.97 -14.26 -7.45
C GLN A 50 -3.32 -12.93 -7.83
N ALA A 51 -2.46 -12.91 -8.86
CA ALA A 51 -1.86 -11.67 -9.34
C ALA A 51 -2.90 -10.68 -9.88
N ARG A 52 -3.95 -11.17 -10.56
CA ARG A 52 -5.07 -10.34 -11.02
C ARG A 52 -5.90 -9.82 -9.85
N ALA A 53 -6.22 -10.67 -8.89
CA ALA A 53 -6.95 -10.28 -7.69
C ALA A 53 -6.18 -9.22 -6.88
N ALA A 54 -4.87 -9.41 -6.67
CA ALA A 54 -4.03 -8.44 -5.99
C ALA A 54 -3.96 -7.10 -6.74
N LYS A 55 -3.91 -7.13 -8.08
CA LYS A 55 -3.97 -5.90 -8.88
C LYS A 55 -5.34 -5.21 -8.76
N GLU A 56 -6.42 -5.96 -8.88
CA GLU A 56 -7.79 -5.43 -8.77
C GLU A 56 -8.07 -4.86 -7.38
N GLU A 57 -7.56 -5.51 -6.32
CA GLU A 57 -7.61 -5.01 -4.95
C GLU A 57 -6.81 -3.71 -4.80
N ALA A 58 -5.60 -3.63 -5.37
CA ALA A 58 -4.80 -2.41 -5.36
C ALA A 58 -5.47 -1.26 -6.14
N ASP A 59 -6.02 -1.56 -7.32
CA ASP A 59 -6.75 -0.59 -8.14
C ASP A 59 -8.02 -0.11 -7.41
N ALA A 60 -8.76 -1.02 -6.76
CA ALA A 60 -9.94 -0.69 -5.96
C ALA A 60 -9.60 0.12 -4.69
N GLN A 61 -8.48 -0.20 -4.02
CA GLN A 61 -7.98 0.59 -2.90
C GLN A 61 -7.61 2.01 -3.34
N GLY A 62 -6.91 2.15 -4.46
CA GLY A 62 -6.59 3.46 -5.04
C GLY A 62 -7.84 4.26 -5.40
N GLN A 63 -8.87 3.63 -5.97
CA GLN A 63 -10.15 4.29 -6.26
C GLN A 63 -10.90 4.72 -4.99
N LYS A 64 -10.92 3.89 -3.96
CA LYS A 64 -11.53 4.23 -2.66
C LYS A 64 -10.80 5.39 -2.00
N GLN A 65 -9.47 5.39 -2.02
CA GLN A 65 -8.66 6.48 -1.50
C GLN A 65 -8.98 7.79 -2.23
N LYS A 66 -9.06 7.77 -3.56
CA LYS A 66 -9.46 8.95 -4.35
C LYS A 66 -10.88 9.45 -4.03
N GLN A 67 -11.83 8.55 -3.79
CA GLN A 67 -13.19 8.93 -3.38
C GLN A 67 -13.20 9.57 -2.00
N GLN A 68 -12.50 8.97 -1.03
CA GLN A 68 -12.35 9.53 0.31
C GLN A 68 -11.71 10.91 0.28
N VAL A 69 -10.64 11.09 -0.52
CA VAL A 69 -9.99 12.38 -0.73
C VAL A 69 -10.97 13.43 -1.24
N ARG A 70 -11.79 13.10 -2.24
CA ARG A 70 -12.78 14.03 -2.80
C ARG A 70 -13.87 14.40 -1.81
N GLU A 71 -14.47 13.41 -1.16
CA GLU A 71 -15.53 13.61 -0.17
C GLU A 71 -15.03 14.46 1.00
N ALA A 72 -13.81 14.22 1.47
CA ALA A 72 -13.24 14.95 2.58
C ALA A 72 -12.88 16.41 2.20
N VAL A 73 -12.47 16.66 0.95
CA VAL A 73 -12.29 18.02 0.41
C VAL A 73 -13.62 18.75 0.27
N ASP A 74 -14.64 18.07 -0.27
CA ASP A 74 -15.98 18.65 -0.43
C ASP A 74 -16.57 19.02 0.93
N GLN A 75 -16.45 18.14 1.93
CA GLN A 75 -16.87 18.42 3.31
C GLN A 75 -16.12 19.62 3.91
N ALA A 76 -14.79 19.68 3.74
CA ALA A 76 -14.00 20.81 4.24
C ALA A 76 -14.41 22.15 3.58
N ASN A 77 -14.82 22.11 2.32
CA ASN A 77 -15.32 23.28 1.61
C ASN A 77 -16.74 23.68 2.05
N GLU A 78 -17.60 22.72 2.39
CA GLU A 78 -18.94 22.96 2.93
C GLU A 78 -18.94 23.52 4.35
N GLU A 79 -18.06 23.00 5.23
CA GLU A 79 -17.88 23.50 6.60
C GLU A 79 -17.46 24.98 6.62
N GLY A 80 -16.76 25.41 5.58
CA GLY A 80 -16.27 26.77 5.44
C GLY A 80 -15.07 27.06 6.34
N PHE A 81 -14.45 28.21 6.11
CA PHE A 81 -13.22 28.61 6.78
C PHE A 81 -13.44 29.87 7.62
N PRO A 82 -12.76 30.00 8.78
CA PRO A 82 -12.79 31.23 9.57
C PRO A 82 -12.33 32.43 8.71
N LYS A 83 -13.00 33.57 8.89
CA LYS A 83 -12.75 34.80 8.11
C LYS A 83 -12.03 35.88 8.89
N ASP A 84 -12.05 35.79 10.23
CA ASP A 84 -11.38 36.72 11.10
C ASP A 84 -9.89 36.38 11.20
N PRO A 85 -8.98 37.37 11.11
CA PRO A 85 -7.54 37.12 11.01
C PRO A 85 -6.96 36.38 12.23
N GLU A 86 -7.46 36.67 13.44
CA GLU A 86 -7.03 35.98 14.67
C GLU A 86 -7.46 34.50 14.68
N ASP A 87 -8.69 34.20 14.29
CA ASP A 87 -9.20 32.84 14.22
C ASP A 87 -8.57 32.04 13.07
N THR A 88 -8.21 32.73 11.98
CA THR A 88 -7.55 32.15 10.81
C THR A 88 -6.14 31.67 11.15
N GLU A 89 -5.36 32.46 11.92
CA GLU A 89 -4.02 32.08 12.37
C GLU A 89 -4.08 30.90 13.34
N ALA A 90 -5.02 30.91 14.30
CA ALA A 90 -5.20 29.80 15.24
C ALA A 90 -5.59 28.50 14.51
N TYR A 91 -6.52 28.58 13.56
CA TYR A 91 -6.94 27.44 12.74
C TYR A 91 -5.78 26.89 11.89
N PHE A 92 -5.00 27.78 11.26
CA PHE A 92 -3.82 27.39 10.50
C PHE A 92 -2.83 26.60 11.36
N MET A 93 -2.47 27.13 12.53
CA MET A 93 -1.51 26.49 13.43
C MET A 93 -2.01 25.12 13.92
N GLN A 94 -3.31 25.02 14.22
CA GLN A 94 -3.93 23.78 14.64
C GLN A 94 -3.89 22.71 13.53
N GLU A 95 -4.27 23.06 12.29
CA GLU A 95 -4.28 22.13 11.17
C GLU A 95 -2.85 21.69 10.79
N VAL A 96 -1.87 22.59 10.81
CA VAL A 96 -0.46 22.22 10.57
C VAL A 96 0.04 21.26 11.65
N ALA A 97 -0.17 21.55 12.93
CA ALA A 97 0.26 20.68 14.03
C ALA A 97 -0.42 19.29 13.98
N ARG A 98 -1.71 19.25 13.61
CA ARG A 98 -2.43 17.99 13.41
C ARG A 98 -1.89 17.21 12.21
N GLY A 99 -1.66 17.87 11.08
CA GLY A 99 -1.08 17.28 9.89
C GLY A 99 0.31 16.70 10.15
N GLU A 100 1.17 17.40 10.89
CA GLU A 100 2.49 16.91 11.30
C GLU A 100 2.42 15.69 12.21
N THR A 101 1.48 15.68 13.16
CA THR A 101 1.25 14.52 14.03
C THR A 101 0.83 13.30 13.22
N LEU A 102 -0.09 13.47 12.27
CA LEU A 102 -0.53 12.40 11.36
C LEU A 102 0.58 11.93 10.42
N CYS A 103 1.48 12.83 10.00
CA CYS A 103 2.68 12.44 9.25
C CYS A 103 3.61 11.53 10.05
N GLN A 104 3.76 11.78 11.36
CA GLN A 104 4.61 10.98 12.23
C GLN A 104 3.99 9.62 12.55
N ASP A 105 2.68 9.57 12.76
CA ASP A 105 1.94 8.33 13.03
C ASP A 105 1.86 7.44 11.77
N GLY A 106 1.69 8.05 10.59
CA GLY A 106 1.67 7.34 9.31
C GLY A 106 0.46 6.43 9.11
N SER A 107 -0.53 6.53 10.00
CA SER A 107 -1.76 5.74 9.99
C SER A 107 -2.73 6.15 8.90
N ASP A 108 -2.86 7.46 8.65
CA ASP A 108 -3.73 8.01 7.62
C ASP A 108 -3.06 9.15 6.81
N PRO A 109 -2.48 8.84 5.63
CA PRO A 109 -1.86 9.85 4.77
C PRO A 109 -2.88 10.76 4.09
N VAL A 110 -4.16 10.34 3.99
CA VAL A 110 -5.23 11.16 3.41
C VAL A 110 -5.65 12.24 4.39
N GLU A 111 -5.84 11.88 5.66
CA GLU A 111 -6.17 12.85 6.71
C GLU A 111 -5.04 13.87 6.92
N ALA A 112 -3.78 13.42 6.88
CA ALA A 112 -2.63 14.32 6.93
C ALA A 112 -2.65 15.34 5.78
N ALA A 113 -2.87 14.89 4.55
CA ALA A 113 -2.95 15.77 3.38
C ALA A 113 -4.12 16.78 3.49
N LEU A 114 -5.25 16.34 4.04
CA LEU A 114 -6.43 17.20 4.26
C LEU A 114 -6.14 18.35 5.24
N CYS A 115 -5.39 18.08 6.32
CA CYS A 115 -4.96 19.12 7.24
C CYS A 115 -4.09 20.20 6.53
N PHE A 116 -3.13 19.78 5.71
CA PHE A 116 -2.31 20.72 4.93
C PHE A 116 -3.12 21.47 3.87
N TYR A 117 -4.11 20.83 3.27
CA TYR A 117 -5.04 21.47 2.34
C TYR A 117 -5.88 22.56 3.03
N LYS A 118 -6.43 22.28 4.21
CA LYS A 118 -7.15 23.27 5.04
C LYS A 118 -6.27 24.45 5.39
N ALA A 119 -5.03 24.18 5.81
CA ALA A 119 -4.03 25.22 6.09
C ALA A 119 -3.74 26.09 4.84
N LEU A 120 -3.69 25.52 3.64
CA LEU A 120 -3.50 26.27 2.40
C LEU A 120 -4.67 27.20 2.06
N LYS A 121 -5.90 26.83 2.40
CA LYS A 121 -7.09 27.67 2.13
C LYS A 121 -7.15 28.94 2.97
N VAL A 122 -6.63 28.87 4.19
CA VAL A 122 -6.63 29.99 5.13
C VAL A 122 -5.39 30.88 5.02
N TYR A 123 -4.34 30.41 4.34
CA TYR A 123 -3.07 31.12 4.24
C TYR A 123 -3.09 32.18 3.13
N PRO A 124 -2.63 33.42 3.39
CA PRO A 124 -2.70 34.52 2.42
C PRO A 124 -1.78 34.32 1.20
N GLN A 125 -0.72 33.52 1.30
CA GLN A 125 0.25 33.27 0.23
C GLN A 125 0.50 31.76 -0.01
N PRO A 126 -0.45 31.02 -0.60
CA PRO A 126 -0.37 29.56 -0.70
C PRO A 126 0.86 29.04 -1.45
N ARG A 127 1.41 29.84 -2.38
CA ARG A 127 2.62 29.50 -3.14
C ARG A 127 3.88 29.42 -2.28
N GLU A 128 4.00 30.27 -1.26
CA GLU A 128 5.12 30.21 -0.33
C GLU A 128 5.03 28.97 0.55
N LEU A 129 3.83 28.70 1.09
CA LEU A 129 3.57 27.57 1.95
C LEU A 129 3.82 26.22 1.25
N ILE A 130 3.45 26.10 -0.03
CA ILE A 130 3.75 24.91 -0.84
C ILE A 130 5.26 24.66 -0.96
N ASN A 131 6.08 25.70 -1.10
CA ASN A 131 7.54 25.53 -1.18
C ASN A 131 8.15 25.04 0.14
N ILE A 132 7.50 25.34 1.26
CA ILE A 132 7.90 24.84 2.58
C ILE A 132 7.51 23.35 2.68
N TYR A 133 6.27 23.02 2.32
CA TYR A 133 5.79 21.64 2.36
C TYR A 133 6.58 20.70 1.45
N ASP A 134 7.00 21.14 0.26
CA ASP A 134 7.86 20.36 -0.64
C ASP A 134 9.18 19.91 0.02
N LYS A 135 9.63 20.64 1.05
CA LYS A 135 10.88 20.35 1.78
C LYS A 135 10.66 19.61 3.10
N THR A 136 9.52 19.80 3.75
CA THR A 136 9.28 19.29 5.11
C THR A 136 8.33 18.10 5.18
N VAL A 137 7.43 17.95 4.20
CA VAL A 137 6.40 16.91 4.19
C VAL A 137 6.83 15.72 3.32
N PRO A 138 6.57 14.46 3.74
CA PRO A 138 6.87 13.28 2.94
C PRO A 138 6.16 13.26 1.57
N LYS A 139 6.85 12.79 0.52
CA LYS A 139 6.33 12.70 -0.86
C LYS A 139 4.94 12.04 -0.99
N PRO A 140 4.65 10.91 -0.31
CA PRO A 140 3.33 10.27 -0.44
C PRO A 140 2.16 11.18 -0.05
N ILE A 141 2.37 12.09 0.90
CA ILE A 141 1.35 13.03 1.39
C ILE A 141 1.26 14.23 0.44
N LEU A 142 2.39 14.69 -0.11
CA LEU A 142 2.43 15.74 -1.13
C LEU A 142 1.69 15.32 -2.42
N ASP A 143 1.82 14.06 -2.85
CA ASP A 143 1.12 13.55 -4.03
C ASP A 143 -0.40 13.58 -3.83
N ILE A 144 -0.88 13.22 -2.63
CA ILE A 144 -2.31 13.28 -2.28
C ILE A 144 -2.77 14.74 -2.19
N LEU A 145 -1.98 15.62 -1.59
CA LEU A 145 -2.26 17.05 -1.49
C LEU A 145 -2.37 17.69 -2.89
N ALA A 146 -1.50 17.31 -3.82
CA ALA A 146 -1.56 17.77 -5.20
C ALA A 146 -2.87 17.30 -5.89
N GLU A 147 -3.33 16.08 -5.62
CA GLU A 147 -4.63 15.60 -6.10
C GLU A 147 -5.80 16.40 -5.50
N MET A 148 -5.74 16.74 -4.20
CA MET A 148 -6.73 17.61 -3.54
C MET A 148 -6.79 19.01 -4.17
N ILE A 149 -5.63 19.63 -4.43
CA ILE A 149 -5.53 20.95 -5.08
C ILE A 149 -6.03 20.89 -6.53
N ALA A 150 -5.77 19.79 -7.26
CA ALA A 150 -6.27 19.64 -8.63
C ALA A 150 -7.80 19.52 -8.69
N VAL A 151 -8.42 18.95 -7.65
CA VAL A 151 -9.88 18.92 -7.50
C VAL A 151 -10.42 20.31 -7.14
N ASP A 152 -9.73 21.04 -6.27
CA ASP A 152 -10.14 22.39 -5.86
C ASP A 152 -9.44 23.51 -6.65
N SER A 153 -10.11 23.94 -7.71
CA SER A 153 -9.68 25.06 -8.57
C SER A 153 -9.56 26.44 -7.89
N SER A 154 -9.99 26.61 -6.63
CA SER A 154 -9.82 27.87 -5.90
C SER A 154 -8.37 28.12 -5.44
N ILE A 155 -7.55 27.07 -5.35
CA ILE A 155 -6.11 27.17 -5.13
C ILE A 155 -5.41 27.14 -6.49
N SER A 156 -5.21 28.31 -7.10
CA SER A 156 -4.49 28.42 -8.38
C SER A 156 -2.97 28.34 -8.18
N VAL A 157 -2.47 27.16 -7.82
CA VAL A 157 -1.03 26.90 -7.74
C VAL A 157 -0.65 25.79 -8.71
N SER A 158 0.02 26.16 -9.80
CA SER A 158 0.64 25.19 -10.71
C SER A 158 1.83 24.54 -10.00
N MET A 159 1.58 23.40 -9.37
CA MET A 159 2.62 22.52 -8.85
C MET A 159 3.25 21.84 -10.07
N GLY A 160 4.49 22.22 -10.40
CA GLY A 160 5.17 21.81 -11.63
C GLY A 160 5.25 20.29 -11.72
N SER A 161 4.48 19.71 -12.65
CA SER A 161 4.59 18.29 -13.03
C SER A 161 5.95 18.06 -13.69
N GLY A 162 6.94 17.64 -12.91
CA GLY A 162 8.21 17.10 -13.39
C GLY A 162 8.00 15.71 -13.97
N SER A 163 7.40 15.65 -15.16
CA SER A 163 7.32 14.43 -15.97
C SER A 163 8.69 14.12 -16.58
N ASP A 164 9.51 13.32 -15.89
CA ASP A 164 10.70 12.71 -16.49
C ASP A 164 10.26 11.57 -17.42
N SER A 165 9.93 11.94 -18.66
CA SER A 165 9.77 11.01 -19.79
C SER A 165 11.14 10.81 -20.45
N GLY A 166 11.99 10.00 -19.80
CA GLY A 166 13.28 9.56 -20.33
C GLY A 166 13.12 8.56 -21.46
N SER A 167 13.68 8.93 -22.62
CA SER A 167 13.36 8.45 -23.95
C SER A 167 13.92 7.07 -24.29
N ALA A 168 13.18 6.34 -25.13
CA ALA A 168 13.63 5.13 -25.80
C ALA A 168 14.84 5.42 -26.71
N VAL A 169 15.94 4.69 -26.50
CA VAL A 169 17.06 4.61 -27.43
C VAL A 169 16.94 3.32 -28.23
N ASN A 170 16.66 3.47 -29.52
CA ASN A 170 16.84 2.42 -30.54
C ASN A 170 18.33 2.08 -30.64
N VAL A 171 18.65 0.79 -30.69
CA VAL A 171 19.95 0.28 -31.14
C VAL A 171 19.67 -0.52 -32.41
N GLU A 172 20.21 -0.03 -33.52
CA GLU A 172 20.44 -0.77 -34.76
C GLU A 172 21.82 -1.45 -34.68
#